data_AF-A0A1B6CBG6-F1
#
_entry.id   AF-A0A1B6CBG6-F1
#
_cell.length_a   1.000
_cell.length_b   1.000
_cell.length_c   1.000
_cell.angle_alpha   90.00
_cell.angle_beta   90.00
_cell.angle_gamma   90.00
#
_symmetry.space_group_name_H-M   'P 1'
#
loop_
_entity.id
_entity.type
_entity.pdbx_description
1 polymer ?
#
loop_
_entity_poly.entity_id
_entity_poly.type
_entity_poly.pdbx_seq_one_letter_code
_entity_poly.pdbx_strand_id
1 'polypeptide(L)'
;MNSISIEVTEVQNNQMTMLVRYIVIGFNVLLGLLALTIAASSFNHPAAVVEELIPTHSLLTPTWVVLVAFLLLIAVGIGIYSTITSVYYFLLFYLMILVGVIIFEVFLGFGMVYEAPLYKDVKNTMDNGMENYHVNNTHHFWDGLQKELKCCGIAGPTDWFATWGEQRLPQSCCVHNSTQFHHGLCMYDPNPARVYQSGCYLKAISVLERPLIERMVGLGIALQIIQLINIVFVAILLYMVKNRENQASWSPKPTNNVYP
;
A
#
# COMPACT_ATOMS: atom_id res chain seq x y z
N MET A 1 -34.16 -1.12 -48.19
CA MET A 1 -33.34 -0.21 -47.36
C MET A 1 -33.22 -0.62 -45.89
N ASN A 2 -33.94 -1.65 -45.41
CA ASN A 2 -33.95 -2.00 -43.97
C ASN A 2 -32.96 -3.09 -43.55
N SER A 3 -32.55 -4.02 -44.43
CA SER A 3 -31.63 -5.11 -44.06
C SER A 3 -30.19 -4.62 -43.85
N ILE A 4 -29.69 -3.78 -44.78
CA ILE A 4 -28.32 -3.25 -44.75
C ILE A 4 -28.10 -2.33 -43.54
N SER A 5 -29.08 -1.51 -43.16
CA SER A 5 -28.97 -0.64 -41.99
C SER A 5 -28.99 -1.42 -40.67
N ILE A 6 -29.75 -2.52 -40.59
CA ILE A 6 -29.74 -3.42 -39.43
C ILE A 6 -28.39 -4.13 -39.30
N GLU A 7 -27.85 -4.67 -40.41
CA GLU A 7 -26.56 -5.37 -40.43
C GLU A 7 -25.40 -4.43 -40.06
N VAL A 8 -25.38 -3.20 -40.57
CA VAL A 8 -24.38 -2.18 -40.20
C VAL A 8 -24.48 -1.81 -38.72
N THR A 9 -25.70 -1.68 -38.17
CA THR A 9 -25.91 -1.36 -36.75
C THR A 9 -25.46 -2.50 -35.83
N GLU A 10 -25.67 -3.76 -36.24
CA GLU A 10 -25.26 -4.94 -35.49
C GLU A 10 -23.73 -5.12 -35.49
N VAL A 11 -23.08 -4.90 -36.64
CA VAL A 11 -21.60 -4.88 -36.75
C VAL A 11 -21.00 -3.77 -35.88
N GLN A 12 -21.55 -2.55 -35.93
CA GLN A 12 -21.09 -1.43 -35.10
C GLN A 12 -21.26 -1.70 -33.61
N ASN A 13 -22.41 -2.26 -33.18
CA ASN A 13 -22.65 -2.64 -31.79
C ASN A 13 -21.69 -3.76 -31.31
N ASN A 14 -21.33 -4.69 -32.19
CA ASN A 14 -20.36 -5.74 -31.87
C ASN A 14 -18.94 -5.19 -31.73
N GLN A 15 -18.51 -4.31 -32.63
CA GLN A 15 -17.20 -3.65 -32.49
C GLN A 15 -17.11 -2.79 -31.22
N MET A 16 -18.17 -2.05 -30.90
CA MET A 16 -18.22 -1.23 -29.68
C MET A 16 -18.07 -2.07 -28.40
N THR A 17 -18.80 -3.20 -28.29
CA THR A 17 -18.67 -4.08 -27.11
C THR A 17 -17.28 -4.70 -27.01
N MET A 18 -16.64 -5.07 -28.13
CA MET A 18 -15.27 -5.59 -28.12
C MET A 18 -14.27 -4.51 -27.65
N LEU A 19 -14.43 -3.27 -28.11
CA LEU A 19 -13.60 -2.15 -27.66
C LEU A 19 -13.71 -1.94 -26.14
N VAL A 20 -14.93 -1.89 -25.60
CA VAL A 20 -15.15 -1.71 -24.16
C VAL A 20 -14.53 -2.86 -23.36
N ARG A 21 -14.65 -4.12 -23.83
CA ARG A 21 -14.00 -5.27 -23.18
C ARG A 21 -12.48 -5.10 -23.10
N TYR A 22 -11.83 -4.69 -24.20
CA TYR A 22 -10.38 -4.47 -24.19
C TYR A 22 -9.97 -3.34 -23.25
N ILE A 23 -10.77 -2.28 -23.16
CA ILE A 23 -10.53 -1.18 -22.21
C ILE A 23 -10.61 -1.68 -20.76
N VAL A 24 -11.67 -2.43 -20.41
CA VAL A 24 -11.83 -3.01 -19.07
C VAL A 24 -10.69 -3.97 -18.73
N ILE A 25 -10.26 -4.82 -19.67
CA ILE A 25 -9.11 -5.71 -19.47
C ILE A 25 -7.83 -4.90 -19.27
N GLY A 26 -7.61 -3.84 -20.05
CA GLY A 26 -6.47 -2.96 -19.91
C GLY A 26 -6.39 -2.32 -18.53
N PHE A 27 -7.49 -1.75 -18.03
CA PHE A 27 -7.54 -1.19 -16.68
C PHE A 27 -7.36 -2.24 -15.58
N ASN A 28 -7.89 -3.44 -15.76
CA ASN A 28 -7.64 -4.56 -14.85
C ASN A 28 -6.15 -4.93 -14.79
N VAL A 29 -5.47 -4.99 -15.93
CA VAL A 29 -4.02 -5.23 -15.97
C VAL A 29 -3.26 -4.10 -15.26
N LEU A 30 -3.65 -2.83 -15.47
CA LEU A 30 -3.05 -1.70 -14.76
C LEU A 30 -3.25 -1.79 -13.23
N LEU A 31 -4.45 -2.17 -12.77
CA LEU A 31 -4.73 -2.42 -11.36
C LEU A 31 -3.84 -3.54 -10.80
N GLY A 32 -3.66 -4.63 -11.56
CA GLY A 32 -2.80 -5.73 -11.17
C GLY A 32 -1.33 -5.33 -11.06
N LEU A 33 -0.84 -4.53 -12.01
CA LEU A 33 0.52 -3.98 -11.96
C LEU A 33 0.72 -3.06 -10.75
N LEU A 34 -0.26 -2.22 -10.43
CA LEU A 34 -0.20 -1.37 -9.23
C LEU A 34 -0.24 -2.18 -7.93
N ALA A 35 -1.06 -3.23 -7.86
CA ALA A 35 -1.06 -4.12 -6.70
C ALA A 35 0.32 -4.78 -6.49
N LEU A 36 0.97 -5.20 -7.58
CA LEU A 36 2.32 -5.75 -7.53
C LEU A 36 3.37 -4.72 -7.10
N THR A 37 3.30 -3.47 -7.56
CA THR A 37 4.25 -2.43 -7.14
C THR A 37 4.07 -2.06 -5.68
N ILE A 38 2.84 -2.02 -5.18
CA ILE A 38 2.52 -1.82 -3.74
C ILE A 38 3.11 -2.96 -2.90
N ALA A 39 2.86 -4.22 -3.29
CA ALA A 39 3.43 -5.38 -2.60
C ALA A 39 4.98 -5.35 -2.63
N ALA A 40 5.58 -5.09 -3.79
CA ALA A 40 7.04 -5.03 -3.92
C ALA A 40 7.67 -3.89 -3.10
N SER A 41 6.99 -2.75 -2.99
CA SER A 41 7.46 -1.64 -2.16
C SER A 41 7.48 -1.99 -0.67
N SER A 42 6.71 -2.99 -0.25
CA SER A 42 6.67 -3.49 1.13
C SER A 42 7.91 -4.31 1.51
N PHE A 43 8.70 -4.77 0.54
CA PHE A 43 9.93 -5.52 0.77
C PHE A 43 11.19 -4.66 0.64
N ASN A 44 11.05 -3.40 0.21
CA ASN A 44 12.15 -2.47 -0.04
C ASN A 44 12.22 -1.36 1.03
N HIS A 45 11.74 -1.63 2.24
CA HIS A 45 11.73 -0.67 3.33
C HIS A 45 13.13 -0.35 3.85
N PRO A 46 13.35 0.87 4.38
CA PRO A 46 14.56 1.15 5.15
C PRO A 46 14.63 0.17 6.33
N ALA A 47 15.83 -0.25 6.69
CA ALA A 47 16.19 -0.63 8.05
C ALA A 47 15.15 -1.46 8.83
N ALA A 48 15.32 -2.78 8.95
CA ALA A 48 14.42 -3.64 9.74
C ALA A 48 14.14 -3.11 11.17
N VAL A 49 15.07 -2.31 11.72
CA VAL A 49 14.92 -1.68 13.04
C VAL A 49 13.95 -0.49 13.07
N VAL A 50 13.71 0.16 11.93
CA VAL A 50 12.72 1.24 11.76
C VAL A 50 11.29 0.69 11.68
N GLU A 51 11.11 -0.56 11.24
CA GLU A 51 9.80 -1.24 11.27
C GLU A 51 9.32 -1.50 12.70
N GLU A 52 10.24 -1.69 13.65
CA GLU A 52 9.91 -1.88 15.09
C GLU A 52 9.32 -0.62 15.74
N LEU A 53 9.51 0.56 15.12
CA LEU A 53 8.89 1.81 15.55
C LEU A 53 7.43 1.96 15.10
N ILE A 54 7.00 1.16 14.12
CA ILE A 54 5.63 1.17 13.61
C ILE A 54 4.78 0.29 14.54
N PRO A 55 3.67 0.79 15.11
CA PRO A 55 2.79 -0.02 15.93
C PRO A 55 2.35 -1.30 15.21
N THR A 56 2.43 -2.44 15.88
CA THR A 56 2.08 -3.77 15.33
C THR A 56 0.63 -3.88 14.84
N HIS A 57 -0.26 -3.05 15.39
CA HIS A 57 -1.67 -2.97 15.01
C HIS A 57 -1.94 -2.02 13.84
N SER A 58 -0.93 -1.33 13.32
CA SER A 58 -1.12 -0.48 12.16
C SER A 58 -1.41 -1.32 10.92
N LEU A 59 -2.39 -0.88 10.13
CA LEU A 59 -2.72 -1.51 8.84
C LEU A 59 -1.65 -1.27 7.77
N LEU A 60 -0.60 -0.51 8.12
CA LEU A 60 0.53 -0.16 7.27
C LEU A 60 1.70 -1.14 7.42
N THR A 61 1.61 -2.15 8.29
CA THR A 61 2.66 -3.17 8.38
C THR A 61 2.77 -3.96 7.06
N PRO A 62 3.98 -4.41 6.67
CA PRO A 62 4.19 -5.12 5.41
C PRO A 62 3.26 -6.33 5.22
N THR A 63 2.91 -7.02 6.31
CA THR A 63 2.00 -8.18 6.29
C THR A 63 0.62 -7.82 5.77
N TRP A 64 0.01 -6.74 6.27
CA TRP A 64 -1.32 -6.31 5.83
C TRP A 64 -1.29 -5.78 4.39
N VAL A 65 -0.25 -5.03 4.02
CA VAL A 65 -0.10 -4.48 2.66
C VAL A 65 0.01 -5.60 1.62
N VAL A 66 0.81 -6.64 1.88
CA VAL A 66 0.95 -7.79 0.98
C VAL A 66 -0.36 -8.58 0.88
N LEU A 67 -1.08 -8.76 1.99
CA LEU A 67 -2.37 -9.44 1.99
C LEU A 67 -3.40 -8.69 1.12
N VAL A 68 -3.50 -7.38 1.29
CA VAL A 68 -4.42 -6.53 0.49
C VAL A 68 -4.05 -6.59 -0.99
N ALA A 69 -2.77 -6.48 -1.33
CA ALA A 69 -2.30 -6.57 -2.72
C ALA A 69 -2.65 -7.94 -3.34
N PHE A 70 -2.52 -9.03 -2.59
CA PHE A 70 -2.91 -10.36 -3.05
C PHE A 70 -4.42 -10.47 -3.31
N LEU A 71 -5.26 -9.94 -2.42
CA LEU A 71 -6.71 -9.90 -2.61
C LEU A 71 -7.11 -9.06 -3.84
N LEU A 72 -6.41 -7.95 -4.10
CA LEU A 72 -6.60 -7.15 -5.30
C LEU A 72 -6.25 -7.93 -6.57
N LEU A 73 -5.19 -8.73 -6.56
CA LEU A 73 -4.83 -9.59 -7.70
C LEU A 73 -5.91 -10.64 -8.00
N ILE A 74 -6.52 -11.21 -6.96
CA ILE A 74 -7.67 -12.11 -7.13
C ILE A 74 -8.84 -11.36 -7.77
N ALA A 75 -9.14 -10.15 -7.30
CA ALA A 75 -10.19 -9.31 -7.87
C ALA A 75 -9.92 -8.97 -9.35
N VAL A 76 -8.67 -8.70 -9.73
CA VAL A 76 -8.26 -8.50 -11.13
C VAL A 76 -8.52 -9.76 -11.96
N GLY A 77 -8.15 -10.94 -11.45
CA GLY A 77 -8.43 -12.22 -12.12
C GLY A 77 -9.93 -12.42 -12.37
N ILE A 78 -10.76 -12.15 -11.35
CA ILE A 78 -12.22 -12.19 -11.47
C ILE A 78 -12.70 -11.15 -12.49
N GLY A 79 -12.15 -9.94 -12.51
CA GLY A 79 -12.53 -8.88 -13.46
C GLY A 79 -12.26 -9.24 -14.91
N ILE A 80 -11.07 -9.78 -15.20
CA ILE A 80 -10.70 -10.26 -16.54
C ILE A 80 -11.60 -11.42 -16.94
N TYR A 81 -11.78 -12.41 -16.07
CA TYR A 81 -12.63 -13.56 -16.33
C TYR A 81 -14.09 -13.16 -16.60
N SER A 82 -14.64 -12.27 -15.78
CA SER A 82 -16.00 -11.74 -15.92
C SER A 82 -16.20 -11.00 -17.24
N THR A 83 -15.17 -10.25 -17.67
CA THR A 83 -15.19 -9.51 -18.94
C THR A 83 -15.16 -10.45 -20.16
N ILE A 84 -14.32 -11.48 -20.13
CA ILE A 84 -14.20 -12.47 -21.21
C ILE A 84 -15.48 -13.30 -21.34
N THR A 85 -15.99 -13.81 -20.22
CA THR A 85 -17.21 -14.63 -20.20
C THR A 85 -18.46 -13.82 -20.50
N SER A 86 -18.45 -12.51 -20.16
CA SER A 86 -19.58 -11.59 -20.37
C SER A 86 -20.91 -12.09 -19.83
N VAL A 87 -20.85 -12.82 -18.72
CA VAL A 87 -22.03 -13.26 -17.98
C VAL A 87 -22.43 -12.12 -17.02
N TYR A 88 -23.69 -11.70 -17.10
CA TYR A 88 -24.22 -10.55 -16.35
C TYR A 88 -23.90 -10.60 -14.85
N TYR A 89 -24.18 -11.72 -14.18
CA TYR A 89 -24.00 -11.85 -12.74
C TYR A 89 -22.52 -11.80 -12.30
N PHE A 90 -21.59 -12.31 -13.11
CA PHE A 90 -20.16 -12.21 -12.81
C PHE A 90 -19.65 -10.77 -12.94
N LEU A 91 -20.10 -10.04 -13.97
CA LEU A 91 -19.81 -8.61 -14.12
C LEU A 91 -20.39 -7.77 -12.97
N LEU A 92 -21.62 -8.08 -12.54
CA LEU A 92 -22.25 -7.39 -11.41
C LEU A 92 -21.48 -7.66 -10.10
N PHE A 93 -21.08 -8.91 -9.86
CA PHE A 93 -20.27 -9.28 -8.70
C PHE A 93 -18.92 -8.55 -8.70
N TYR A 94 -18.25 -8.51 -9.83
CA TYR A 94 -17.01 -7.76 -9.98
C TYR A 94 -17.18 -6.26 -9.72
N LEU A 95 -18.26 -5.66 -10.22
CA LEU A 95 -18.59 -4.25 -9.95
C LEU A 95 -18.77 -3.98 -8.44
N MET A 96 -19.44 -4.89 -7.71
CA MET A 96 -19.59 -4.78 -6.26
C MET A 96 -18.24 -4.86 -5.52
N ILE A 97 -17.33 -5.73 -5.97
CA ILE A 97 -15.96 -5.80 -5.42
C ILE A 97 -15.24 -4.46 -5.61
N LEU A 98 -15.29 -3.88 -6.82
CA LEU A 98 -14.65 -2.59 -7.08
C LEU A 98 -15.19 -1.49 -6.18
N VAL A 99 -16.51 -1.41 -5.99
CA VAL A 99 -17.11 -0.43 -5.07
C VAL A 99 -16.68 -0.67 -3.62
N GLY A 100 -16.64 -1.93 -3.18
CA GLY A 100 -16.18 -2.30 -1.84
C GLY A 100 -14.73 -1.89 -1.57
N VAL A 101 -13.85 -2.04 -2.56
CA VAL A 101 -12.45 -1.59 -2.46
C VAL A 101 -12.37 -0.07 -2.32
N ILE A 102 -13.15 0.71 -3.08
CA ILE A 102 -13.18 2.18 -2.91
C ILE A 102 -13.57 2.57 -1.48
N ILE A 103 -14.61 1.91 -0.96
CA ILE A 103 -15.07 2.17 0.42
C ILE A 103 -13.94 1.88 1.41
N PHE A 104 -13.25 0.75 1.24
CA PHE A 104 -12.12 0.37 2.07
C PHE A 104 -10.95 1.38 1.98
N GLU A 105 -10.59 1.83 0.78
CA GLU A 105 -9.54 2.83 0.56
C GLU A 105 -9.87 4.18 1.21
N VAL A 106 -11.12 4.63 1.12
CA VAL A 106 -11.57 5.85 1.80
C VAL A 106 -11.50 5.70 3.32
N PHE A 107 -11.88 4.54 3.87
CA PHE A 107 -11.72 4.26 5.29
C PHE A 107 -10.25 4.29 5.73
N LEU A 108 -9.33 3.71 4.95
CA LEU A 108 -7.89 3.78 5.21
C LEU A 108 -7.37 5.23 5.14
N GLY A 109 -7.78 5.99 4.13
CA GLY A 109 -7.40 7.38 3.97
C GLY A 109 -7.88 8.26 5.12
N PHE A 110 -9.12 8.07 5.55
CA PHE A 110 -9.68 8.75 6.72
C PHE A 110 -8.96 8.36 8.01
N GLY A 111 -8.62 7.07 8.16
CA GLY A 111 -7.81 6.56 9.26
C GLY A 111 -6.46 7.27 9.37
N MET A 112 -5.77 7.50 8.25
CA MET A 112 -4.49 8.25 8.24
C MET A 112 -4.64 9.73 8.65
N VAL A 113 -5.78 10.37 8.37
CA VAL A 113 -6.04 11.77 8.77
C VAL A 113 -6.40 11.87 10.26
N TYR A 114 -7.17 10.90 10.78
CA TYR A 114 -7.59 10.88 12.18
C TYR A 114 -6.50 10.32 13.11
N GLU A 115 -5.69 9.39 12.62
CA GLU A 115 -4.47 8.94 13.29
C GLU A 115 -3.32 9.95 13.07
N ALA A 116 -3.52 11.17 13.56
CA ALA A 116 -2.40 12.02 13.95
C ALA A 116 -1.84 11.59 15.33
N PRO A 117 -1.20 10.40 15.45
CA PRO A 117 -0.12 10.23 16.40
C PRO A 117 1.04 9.36 15.93
N LEU A 118 1.31 9.11 14.63
CA LEU A 118 2.54 8.37 14.24
C LEU A 118 3.79 8.95 14.93
N TYR A 119 3.89 10.28 14.97
CA TYR A 119 4.91 11.02 15.70
C TYR A 119 4.91 10.77 17.22
N LYS A 120 3.73 10.75 17.83
CA LYS A 120 3.57 10.59 19.29
C LYS A 120 3.86 9.16 19.71
N ASP A 121 3.42 8.19 18.91
CA ASP A 121 3.65 6.78 19.15
C ASP A 121 5.11 6.40 18.92
N VAL A 122 5.73 6.91 17.85
CA VAL A 122 7.17 6.77 17.62
C VAL A 122 7.98 7.32 18.79
N LYS A 123 7.64 8.51 19.28
CA LYS A 123 8.34 9.10 20.43
C LYS A 123 8.15 8.26 21.70
N ASN A 124 6.92 7.85 22.01
CA ASN A 124 6.63 7.03 23.19
C ASN A 124 7.34 5.68 23.14
N THR A 125 7.41 5.04 21.96
CA THR A 125 8.15 3.79 21.76
C THR A 125 9.65 3.99 22.00
N MET A 126 10.22 5.10 21.51
CA MET A 126 11.62 5.46 21.80
C MET A 126 11.84 5.71 23.29
N ASP A 127 11.01 6.53 23.95
CA ASP A 127 11.09 6.83 25.38
C ASP A 127 11.07 5.51 26.20
N ASN A 128 10.06 4.66 25.98
CA ASN A 128 9.93 3.37 26.66
C ASN A 128 11.10 2.44 26.39
N GLY A 129 11.57 2.37 25.14
CA GLY A 129 12.72 1.53 24.77
C GLY A 129 14.00 1.99 25.47
N MET A 130 14.16 3.30 25.66
CA MET A 130 15.34 3.91 26.28
C MET A 130 15.38 3.64 27.78
N GLU A 131 14.25 3.82 28.47
CA GLU A 131 14.10 3.48 29.90
C GLU A 131 14.38 2.00 30.17
N ASN A 132 13.99 1.12 29.25
CA ASN A 132 14.10 -0.33 29.41
C ASN A 132 15.37 -0.94 28.78
N TYR A 133 16.33 -0.13 28.32
CA TYR A 133 17.49 -0.54 27.51
C TYR A 133 18.21 -1.79 28.05
N HIS A 134 18.39 -1.90 29.38
CA HIS A 134 19.11 -3.01 30.02
C HIS A 134 18.23 -4.17 30.50
N VAL A 135 16.90 -4.07 30.42
CA VAL A 135 15.97 -4.99 31.10
C VAL A 135 15.31 -5.98 30.13
N ASN A 136 14.92 -5.54 28.94
CA ASN A 136 14.00 -6.31 28.06
C ASN A 136 14.56 -6.65 26.67
N ASN A 137 15.87 -6.89 26.51
CA ASN A 137 16.51 -7.06 25.19
C ASN A 137 16.33 -5.87 24.21
N THR A 138 15.78 -4.73 24.67
CA THR A 138 15.58 -3.51 23.89
C THR A 138 16.90 -2.80 23.52
N HIS A 139 18.03 -3.24 24.10
CA HIS A 139 19.35 -2.83 23.65
C HIS A 139 19.59 -3.14 22.17
N HIS A 140 19.04 -4.24 21.63
CA HIS A 140 19.16 -4.57 20.21
C HIS A 140 18.45 -3.56 19.31
N PHE A 141 17.24 -3.14 19.69
CA PHE A 141 16.48 -2.10 19.01
C PHE A 141 17.25 -0.78 18.98
N TRP A 142 17.68 -0.29 20.15
CA TRP A 142 18.39 0.99 20.24
C TRP A 142 19.77 0.96 19.57
N ASP A 143 20.51 -0.13 19.71
CA ASP A 143 21.82 -0.27 19.09
C ASP A 143 21.73 -0.35 17.57
N GLY A 144 20.72 -1.08 17.06
CA GLY A 144 20.43 -1.13 15.63
C GLY A 144 20.03 0.24 15.11
N LEU A 145 19.07 0.89 15.76
CA LEU A 145 18.54 2.21 15.39
C LEU A 145 19.65 3.27 15.29
N GLN A 146 20.53 3.33 16.29
CA GLN A 146 21.62 4.31 16.34
C GLN A 146 22.70 4.05 15.29
N LYS A 147 23.07 2.79 15.06
CA LYS A 147 24.05 2.42 14.03
C LYS A 147 23.52 2.68 12.63
N GLU A 148 22.25 2.34 12.39
CA GLU A 148 21.62 2.40 11.08
C GLU A 148 21.28 3.82 10.66
N LEU A 149 20.70 4.62 11.56
CA LEU A 149 20.37 6.02 11.29
C LEU A 149 21.53 6.98 11.59
N LYS A 150 22.64 6.49 12.17
CA LYS A 150 23.79 7.29 12.60
C LYS A 150 23.36 8.44 13.53
N CYS A 151 22.62 8.10 14.57
CA CYS A 151 22.05 9.04 15.55
C CYS A 151 22.42 8.62 16.97
N CYS A 152 22.19 9.49 17.94
CA CYS A 152 22.32 9.16 19.36
C CYS A 152 21.23 9.85 20.18
N GLY A 153 20.56 9.07 21.02
CA GLY A 153 19.44 9.53 21.84
C GLY A 153 18.21 9.89 21.02
N ILE A 154 17.17 10.42 21.68
CA ILE A 154 15.88 10.76 21.05
C ILE A 154 16.01 12.10 20.32
N ALA A 155 16.35 13.15 21.06
CA ALA A 155 16.70 14.48 20.56
C ALA A 155 18.22 14.66 20.42
N GLY A 156 19.01 13.95 21.23
CA GLY A 156 20.47 14.01 21.17
C GLY A 156 21.17 13.13 22.22
N PRO A 157 22.51 13.09 22.22
CA PRO A 157 23.28 12.18 23.09
C PRO A 157 23.05 12.43 24.59
N THR A 158 22.66 13.64 24.99
CA THR A 158 22.37 14.00 26.38
C THR A 158 21.19 13.24 26.98
N ASP A 159 20.30 12.69 26.15
CA ASP A 159 19.14 11.93 26.63
C ASP A 159 19.57 10.68 27.41
N TRP A 160 20.69 10.05 27.00
CA TRP A 160 21.26 8.91 27.74
C TRP A 160 21.76 9.29 29.13
N PHE A 161 22.30 10.51 29.28
CA PHE A 161 22.76 10.99 30.58
C PHE A 161 21.59 11.22 31.55
N ALA A 162 20.49 11.73 31.02
CA ALA A 162 19.27 11.90 31.80
C ALA A 162 18.67 10.54 32.21
N THR A 163 18.64 9.57 31.31
CA THR A 163 18.07 8.23 31.56
C THR A 163 18.91 7.40 32.53
N TRP A 164 20.23 7.38 32.36
CA TRP A 164 21.12 6.53 33.18
C TRP A 164 21.64 7.23 34.44
N GLY A 165 21.51 8.55 34.54
CA GLY A 165 22.03 9.33 35.67
C GLY A 165 23.55 9.44 35.70
N GLU A 166 24.24 9.03 34.63
CA GLU A 166 25.69 9.02 34.49
C GLU A 166 26.11 9.62 33.14
N GLN A 167 27.30 10.22 33.05
CA GLN A 167 27.86 10.72 31.78
C GLN A 167 28.39 9.56 30.93
N ARG A 168 27.48 8.69 30.51
CA ARG A 168 27.77 7.49 29.74
C ARG A 168 26.82 7.35 28.55
N LEU A 169 27.35 6.88 27.44
CA LEU A 169 26.62 6.60 26.20
C LEU A 169 26.69 5.12 25.82
N PRO A 170 25.68 4.59 25.10
CA PRO A 170 25.79 3.31 24.40
C PRO A 170 26.94 3.30 23.39
N GLN A 171 27.55 2.13 23.14
CA GLN A 171 28.60 2.00 22.12
C GLN A 171 28.10 2.32 20.71
N SER A 172 26.83 2.04 20.46
CA SER A 172 26.11 2.26 19.21
C SER A 172 26.01 3.74 18.81
N CYS A 173 26.11 4.67 19.77
CA CYS A 173 26.23 6.10 19.50
C CYS A 173 27.58 6.54 18.91
N CYS A 174 28.60 5.67 18.95
CA CYS A 174 29.95 6.01 18.53
C CYS A 174 30.14 5.86 17.02
N VAL A 175 30.88 6.80 16.44
CA VAL A 175 31.26 6.76 15.02
C VAL A 175 32.30 5.63 14.81
N HIS A 176 31.96 4.63 14.00
CA HIS A 176 32.77 3.44 13.74
C HIS A 176 34.17 3.74 13.15
N ASN A 177 34.34 4.86 12.45
CA ASN A 177 35.63 5.27 11.88
C ASN A 177 36.54 6.05 12.85
N SER A 178 36.14 6.20 14.12
CA SER A 178 37.02 6.82 15.11
C SER A 178 38.12 5.83 15.51
N THR A 179 39.37 6.27 15.50
CA THR A 179 40.54 5.49 15.98
C THR A 179 40.38 4.98 17.42
N GLN A 180 39.39 5.51 18.15
CA GLN A 180 39.06 5.20 19.54
C GLN A 180 37.84 4.29 19.70
N PHE A 181 37.18 3.86 18.62
CA PHE A 181 36.08 2.88 18.68
C PHE A 181 36.51 1.60 19.40
N HIS A 182 37.78 1.19 19.23
CA HIS A 182 38.36 0.01 19.86
C HIS A 182 38.64 0.15 21.36
N HIS A 183 38.60 1.35 21.93
CA HIS A 183 38.98 1.61 23.32
C HIS A 183 37.81 2.07 24.21
N GLY A 184 36.58 2.14 23.69
CA GLY A 184 35.38 2.53 24.46
C GLY A 184 35.38 3.99 24.95
N LEU A 185 36.36 4.81 24.57
CA LEU A 185 36.53 6.19 25.04
C LEU A 185 35.37 7.11 24.62
N CYS A 186 34.73 6.81 23.49
CA CYS A 186 33.56 7.55 23.00
C CYS A 186 32.34 7.44 23.93
N MET A 187 32.28 6.43 24.81
CA MET A 187 31.17 6.27 25.75
C MET A 187 31.15 7.34 26.83
N TYR A 188 32.28 7.97 27.12
CA TYR A 188 32.45 8.94 28.21
C TYR A 188 32.78 10.35 27.72
N ASP A 189 32.90 10.53 26.40
CA ASP A 189 33.24 11.81 25.77
C ASP A 189 32.25 12.11 24.64
N PRO A 190 31.24 12.97 24.86
CA PRO A 190 30.23 13.34 23.86
C PRO A 190 30.77 14.24 22.73
N ASN A 191 32.08 14.23 22.50
CA ASN A 191 32.73 15.01 21.45
C ASN A 191 32.05 14.80 20.08
N PRO A 192 31.65 15.88 19.39
CA PRO A 192 31.06 15.82 18.04
C PRO A 192 31.87 15.06 16.99
N ALA A 193 33.19 14.94 17.17
CA ALA A 193 34.05 14.19 16.27
C ALA A 193 33.96 12.66 16.45
N ARG A 194 33.38 12.19 17.57
CA ARG A 194 33.40 10.77 17.99
C ARG A 194 32.02 10.17 18.20
N VAL A 195 31.01 11.00 18.43
CA VAL A 195 29.64 10.60 18.76
C VAL A 195 28.66 11.22 17.77
N TYR A 196 27.66 10.45 17.35
CA TYR A 196 26.55 10.98 16.55
C TYR A 196 25.79 12.06 17.33
N GLN A 197 25.74 13.27 16.79
CA GLN A 197 25.11 14.41 17.47
C GLN A 197 23.62 14.57 17.15
N SER A 198 23.15 13.95 16.07
CA SER A 198 21.75 14.01 15.68
C SER A 198 20.88 13.09 16.53
N GLY A 199 19.74 13.58 17.00
CA GLY A 199 18.71 12.74 17.63
C GLY A 199 18.09 11.73 16.67
N CYS A 200 17.76 10.55 17.19
CA CYS A 200 17.16 9.47 16.42
C CYS A 200 15.70 9.74 16.04
N TYR A 201 14.95 10.53 16.83
CA TYR A 201 13.55 10.82 16.55
C TYR A 201 13.37 11.52 15.19
N LEU A 202 14.04 12.66 14.98
CA LEU A 202 13.94 13.40 13.71
C LEU A 202 14.47 12.59 12.53
N LYS A 203 15.52 11.78 12.73
CA LYS A 203 16.04 10.91 11.67
C LYS A 203 15.07 9.79 11.31
N ALA A 204 14.50 9.11 12.31
CA ALA A 204 13.52 8.04 12.09
C ALA A 204 12.29 8.58 11.36
N ILE A 205 11.77 9.73 11.80
CA ILE A 205 10.67 10.42 11.14
C ILE A 205 11.05 10.82 9.71
N SER A 206 12.24 11.36 9.45
CA SER A 206 12.65 11.74 8.10
C SER A 206 12.79 10.56 7.12
N VAL A 207 13.15 9.38 7.65
CA VAL A 207 13.26 8.13 6.88
C VAL A 207 11.90 7.53 6.61
N LEU A 208 10.98 7.57 7.58
CA LEU A 208 9.59 7.15 7.44
C LEU A 208 8.82 8.07 6.46
N GLU A 209 9.00 9.38 6.57
CA GLU A 209 8.18 10.37 5.87
C GLU A 209 8.49 10.55 4.40
N ARG A 210 9.75 10.77 4.03
CA ARG A 210 10.01 11.44 2.74
C ARG A 210 9.90 10.54 1.52
N PRO A 211 10.50 9.33 1.47
CA PRO A 211 10.40 8.52 0.27
C PRO A 211 9.24 7.53 0.30
N LEU A 212 8.76 7.11 1.47
CA LEU A 212 7.92 5.91 1.57
C LEU A 212 6.43 6.24 1.66
N ILE A 213 6.05 7.15 2.57
CA ILE A 213 4.68 7.63 2.69
C ILE A 213 4.27 8.39 1.43
N GLU A 214 5.11 9.28 0.90
CA GLU A 214 4.82 10.01 -0.36
C GLU A 214 4.57 9.05 -1.54
N ARG A 215 5.37 7.97 -1.66
CA ARG A 215 5.18 6.95 -2.70
C ARG A 215 3.89 6.16 -2.50
N MET A 216 3.61 5.70 -1.29
CA MET A 216 2.40 4.93 -0.98
C MET A 216 1.13 5.75 -1.21
N VAL A 217 1.13 7.03 -0.78
CA VAL A 217 0.02 7.96 -1.04
C VAL A 217 -0.15 8.19 -2.55
N GLY A 218 0.94 8.41 -3.28
CA GLY A 218 0.89 8.57 -4.73
C GLY A 218 0.34 7.33 -5.45
N LEU A 219 0.78 6.14 -5.06
CA LEU A 219 0.27 4.86 -5.59
C LEU A 219 -1.21 4.65 -5.25
N GLY A 220 -1.64 4.98 -4.04
CA GLY A 220 -3.04 4.91 -3.62
C GLY A 220 -3.94 5.85 -4.43
N ILE A 221 -3.53 7.09 -4.66
CA ILE A 221 -4.26 8.04 -5.51
C ILE A 221 -4.37 7.52 -6.96
N ALA A 222 -3.26 7.00 -7.51
CA ALA A 222 -3.26 6.44 -8.86
C ALA A 222 -4.21 5.24 -8.97
N LEU A 223 -4.20 4.34 -7.98
CA LEU A 223 -5.11 3.20 -7.89
C LEU A 223 -6.56 3.68 -7.88
N GLN A 224 -6.89 4.64 -7.01
CA GLN A 224 -8.24 5.19 -6.87
C GLN A 224 -8.78 5.77 -8.19
N ILE A 225 -7.95 6.53 -8.93
CA ILE A 225 -8.33 7.11 -10.22
C ILE A 225 -8.57 6.01 -11.26
N ILE A 226 -7.64 5.06 -11.39
CA ILE A 226 -7.75 3.95 -12.34
C ILE A 226 -9.00 3.12 -12.06
N GLN A 227 -9.28 2.86 -10.79
CA GLN A 227 -10.43 2.10 -10.35
C GLN A 227 -11.75 2.79 -10.68
N LEU A 228 -11.87 4.10 -10.44
CA LEU A 228 -13.07 4.88 -10.78
C LEU A 228 -13.36 4.83 -12.28
N ILE A 229 -12.32 5.00 -13.10
CA ILE A 229 -12.46 4.91 -14.56
C ILE A 229 -12.90 3.48 -14.95
N ASN A 230 -12.29 2.46 -14.36
CA ASN A 230 -12.64 1.07 -14.63
C ASN A 230 -14.10 0.76 -14.25
N ILE A 231 -14.60 1.26 -13.12
CA ILE A 231 -16.00 1.12 -12.69
C ILE A 231 -16.96 1.66 -13.76
N VAL A 232 -16.66 2.83 -14.34
CA VAL A 232 -17.49 3.41 -15.41
C VAL A 232 -17.54 2.46 -16.62
N PHE A 233 -16.39 1.96 -17.08
CA PHE A 233 -16.36 1.03 -18.22
C PHE A 233 -17.02 -0.32 -17.93
N VAL A 234 -16.88 -0.85 -16.70
CA VAL A 234 -17.56 -2.07 -16.27
C VAL A 234 -19.08 -1.87 -16.23
N ALA A 235 -19.55 -0.73 -15.74
CA ALA A 235 -20.97 -0.40 -15.73
C ALA A 235 -21.53 -0.27 -17.15
N ILE A 236 -20.79 0.35 -18.07
CA ILE A 236 -21.14 0.41 -19.50
C ILE A 236 -21.21 -1.01 -20.09
N LEU A 237 -20.20 -1.85 -19.83
CA LEU A 237 -20.18 -3.22 -20.33
C LEU A 237 -21.36 -4.04 -19.78
N LEU A 238 -21.66 -3.90 -18.49
CA LEU A 238 -22.78 -4.55 -17.82
C LEU A 238 -24.12 -4.13 -18.43
N TYR A 239 -24.30 -2.83 -18.71
CA TYR A 239 -25.47 -2.33 -19.43
C TYR A 239 -25.59 -2.93 -20.84
N MET A 240 -24.49 -2.99 -21.60
CA MET A 240 -24.47 -3.60 -22.94
C MET A 240 -24.84 -5.08 -22.91
N VAL A 241 -24.28 -5.84 -21.97
CA VAL A 241 -24.57 -7.27 -21.79
C VAL A 241 -26.05 -7.46 -21.42
N LYS A 242 -26.57 -6.67 -20.47
CA LYS A 242 -27.97 -6.76 -20.06
C LYS A 242 -28.94 -6.45 -21.19
N ASN A 243 -28.63 -5.44 -22.01
CA ASN A 243 -29.46 -5.10 -23.16
C ASN A 243 -29.48 -6.22 -24.20
N ARG A 244 -28.34 -6.88 -24.45
CA ARG A 244 -28.27 -8.06 -25.34
C ARG A 244 -29.11 -9.24 -24.82
N GLU A 245 -29.05 -9.52 -23.51
CA GLU A 245 -29.90 -10.56 -22.89
C GLU A 245 -31.39 -10.25 -23.06
N ASN A 246 -31.79 -8.99 -22.83
CA ASN A 246 -33.18 -8.56 -22.98
C ASN A 246 -33.67 -8.69 -24.44
N GLN A 247 -32.82 -8.35 -25.42
CA GLN A 247 -33.14 -8.53 -26.85
C GLN A 247 -33.27 -10.00 -27.22
N ALA A 248 -32.39 -10.87 -26.73
CA ALA A 248 -32.47 -12.31 -26.95
C ALA A 248 -33.70 -12.96 -26.30
N SER A 249 -34.21 -12.40 -25.19
CA SER A 249 -35.44 -12.86 -24.56
C SER A 249 -36.71 -12.52 -25.34
N TRP A 250 -36.68 -11.45 -26.15
CA TRP A 250 -37.84 -10.98 -26.93
C TRP A 250 -37.88 -11.51 -28.37
N SER A 251 -36.83 -12.20 -28.84
CA SER A 251 -36.87 -12.83 -30.16
C SER A 251 -37.82 -14.03 -30.16
N PRO A 252 -38.85 -14.07 -31.02
CA PRO A 252 -39.80 -15.17 -31.06
C PRO A 252 -39.05 -16.47 -31.39
N LYS A 253 -39.26 -17.51 -30.56
CA LYS A 253 -38.72 -18.85 -30.83
C LYS A 253 -39.24 -19.32 -32.19
N PRO A 254 -38.39 -19.93 -33.05
CA PRO A 254 -38.88 -20.47 -34.32
C PRO A 254 -39.97 -21.51 -34.02
N THR A 255 -41.20 -21.19 -34.39
CA THR A 255 -42.30 -22.16 -34.37
C THR A 255 -42.00 -23.14 -35.49
N ASN A 256 -41.45 -24.30 -35.14
CA ASN A 256 -41.40 -25.45 -36.03
C ASN A 256 -42.84 -25.92 -36.28
N ASN A 257 -43.53 -25.26 -37.21
CA ASN A 257 -44.79 -25.74 -37.75
C ASN A 257 -44.46 -26.91 -38.68
N VAL A 258 -44.26 -28.07 -38.08
CA VAL A 258 -44.41 -29.36 -38.76
C VAL A 258 -45.92 -29.52 -38.96
N TYR A 259 -46.41 -29.11 -40.12
CA TYR A 259 -47.76 -29.50 -40.54
C TYR A 259 -47.76 -31.01 -40.88
N PRO A 260 -48.83 -31.74 -40.52
CA PRO A 260 -48.93 -33.19 -40.67
C PRO A 260 -49.01 -33.64 -42.13
#